data_AF-A0A7X7GTH3-F1
#
_entry.id   AF-A0A7X7GTH3-F1
#
_cell.length_a   1.000
_cell.length_b   1.000
_cell.length_c   1.000
_cell.angle_alpha   90.00
_cell.angle_beta   90.00
_cell.angle_gamma   90.00
#
_symmetry.space_group_name_H-M   'P 1'
#
loop_
_entity.id
_entity.type
_entity.pdbx_description
1 polymer ?
#
loop_
_entity_poly.entity_id
_entity_poly.type
_entity_poly.pdbx_seq_one_letter_code
_entity_poly.pdbx_strand_id
1 'polypeptide(L)'
;MSARPRDPAARTRAVGSEALQRLRRGECTLEQYLDERIERAMQRYGRLIGDEHREMLREVLLAQALVDPVILEYVGRAAGREFPPGSD
;
A
#
# COMPACT_ATOMS: atom_id res chain seq x y z
N MET A 1 -28.71 -9.76 4.74
CA MET A 1 -28.08 -8.84 5.73
C MET A 1 -26.57 -9.09 5.71
N SER A 2 -25.79 -8.26 5.02
CA SER A 2 -24.32 -8.40 4.96
C SER A 2 -23.69 -7.98 6.28
N ALA A 3 -23.03 -8.92 6.95
CA ALA A 3 -22.26 -8.65 8.15
C ALA A 3 -21.09 -7.72 7.82
N ARG A 4 -21.15 -6.46 8.29
CA ARG A 4 -19.99 -5.56 8.26
C ARG A 4 -18.86 -6.23 9.06
N PRO A 5 -17.63 -6.32 8.51
CA PRO A 5 -16.52 -6.91 9.25
C PRO A 5 -16.23 -6.07 10.50
N ARG A 6 -16.56 -6.64 11.66
CA ARG A 6 -16.26 -6.06 12.99
C ARG A 6 -14.75 -6.09 13.28
N ASP A 7 -14.00 -6.93 12.58
CA ASP A 7 -12.54 -7.02 12.68
C ASP A 7 -11.84 -5.96 11.80
N PRO A 8 -11.09 -5.01 12.39
CA PRO A 8 -10.30 -4.04 11.64
C PRO A 8 -9.24 -4.70 10.74
N ALA A 9 -8.70 -5.87 11.08
CA ALA A 9 -7.77 -6.61 10.23
C ALA A 9 -8.46 -7.20 8.98
N ALA A 10 -9.72 -7.63 9.10
CA ALA A 10 -10.52 -8.06 7.96
C ALA A 10 -10.83 -6.89 7.00
N ARG A 11 -11.09 -5.68 7.52
CA ARG A 11 -11.22 -4.48 6.68
C ARG A 11 -9.90 -4.14 5.96
N THR A 12 -8.77 -4.19 6.65
CA THR A 12 -7.46 -3.96 6.02
C THR A 12 -7.15 -4.97 4.90
N ARG A 13 -7.54 -6.24 5.08
CA ARG A 13 -7.39 -7.29 4.05
C ARG A 13 -8.31 -7.06 2.86
N ALA A 14 -9.59 -6.76 3.10
CA ALA A 14 -10.55 -6.49 2.03
C ALA A 14 -10.15 -5.30 1.16
N VAL A 15 -9.69 -4.20 1.77
CA VAL A 15 -9.28 -3.04 0.96
C VAL A 15 -7.90 -3.23 0.33
N GLY A 16 -7.00 -3.99 0.95
CA GLY A 16 -5.77 -4.44 0.29
C GLY A 16 -6.07 -5.26 -0.97
N SER A 17 -7.12 -6.08 -0.95
CA SER A 17 -7.59 -6.82 -2.12
C SER A 17 -8.16 -5.90 -3.20
N GLU A 18 -8.88 -4.84 -2.84
CA GLU A 18 -9.44 -3.89 -3.83
C GLU A 18 -8.36 -3.04 -4.50
N ALA A 19 -7.43 -2.46 -3.73
CA ALA A 19 -6.31 -1.69 -4.26
C ALA A 19 -5.42 -2.55 -5.18
N LEU A 20 -5.17 -3.81 -4.80
CA LEU A 20 -4.44 -4.75 -5.65
C LEU A 20 -5.21 -5.07 -6.94
N GLN A 21 -6.54 -5.23 -6.89
CA GLN A 21 -7.34 -5.45 -8.09
C GLN A 21 -7.33 -4.23 -9.03
N ARG A 22 -7.32 -3.01 -8.51
CA ARG A 22 -7.16 -1.78 -9.30
C ARG A 22 -5.80 -1.75 -9.99
N LEU A 23 -4.74 -2.10 -9.24
CA LEU A 23 -3.38 -2.21 -9.78
C LEU A 23 -3.32 -3.25 -10.91
N ARG A 24 -3.91 -4.44 -10.70
CA ARG A 24 -4.02 -5.53 -11.69
C ARG A 24 -4.72 -5.09 -12.97
N ARG A 25 -5.78 -4.29 -12.84
CA ARG A 25 -6.57 -3.77 -13.98
C ARG A 25 -5.93 -2.55 -14.66
N GLY A 26 -4.83 -2.02 -14.11
CA GLY A 26 -4.21 -0.78 -14.61
C GLY A 26 -4.98 0.48 -14.24
N GLU A 27 -5.90 0.41 -13.28
CA GLU A 27 -6.72 1.53 -12.81
C GLU A 27 -5.96 2.44 -11.81
N CYS A 28 -4.79 1.98 -11.33
CA CYS A 28 -3.84 2.80 -10.58
C CYS A 28 -2.39 2.40 -10.90
N THR A 29 -1.46 3.32 -10.62
CA THR A 29 -0.01 3.08 -10.74
C THR A 29 0.52 2.29 -9.54
N LEU A 30 1.74 1.76 -9.66
CA LEU A 30 2.43 1.11 -8.54
C LEU A 30 2.61 2.07 -7.36
N GLU A 31 3.05 3.29 -7.64
CA GLU A 31 3.25 4.35 -6.64
C GLU A 31 1.94 4.65 -5.90
N GLN A 32 0.83 4.86 -6.61
CA GLN A 32 -0.49 5.08 -6.00
C GLN A 32 -0.94 3.90 -5.14
N TYR A 33 -0.65 2.67 -5.58
CA TYR A 33 -0.95 1.48 -4.79
C TYR A 33 -0.12 1.43 -3.49
N LEU A 34 1.20 1.63 -3.58
CA LEU A 34 2.09 1.59 -2.42
C LEU A 34 1.76 2.70 -1.42
N ASP A 35 1.48 3.90 -1.91
CA ASP A 35 1.08 5.03 -1.09
C ASP A 35 -0.21 4.72 -0.29
N GLU A 36 -1.26 4.24 -0.96
CA GLU A 36 -2.50 3.85 -0.29
C GLU A 36 -2.27 2.74 0.77
N ARG A 37 -1.34 1.81 0.49
CA ARG A 37 -0.98 0.73 1.43
C ARG A 37 -0.23 1.29 2.65
N ILE A 38 0.69 2.22 2.45
CA ILE A 38 1.46 2.88 3.50
C ILE A 38 0.53 3.72 4.38
N GLU A 39 -0.31 4.57 3.80
CA GLU A 39 -1.28 5.37 4.55
C GLU A 39 -2.17 4.50 5.45
N ARG A 40 -2.69 3.39 4.92
CA ARG A 40 -3.50 2.44 5.69
C ARG A 40 -2.73 1.77 6.82
N ALA A 41 -1.45 1.44 6.61
CA ALA A 41 -0.61 0.90 7.66
C ALA A 41 -0.38 1.95 8.77
N MET A 42 -0.14 3.21 8.37
CA MET A 42 0.11 4.34 9.27
C MET A 42 -1.12 4.80 10.05
N GLN A 43 -2.34 4.58 9.54
CA GLN A 43 -3.59 4.81 10.28
C GLN A 43 -3.62 4.11 11.64
N ARG A 44 -2.95 2.97 11.79
CA ARG A 44 -2.87 2.24 13.07
C ARG A 44 -2.01 2.95 14.11
N TYR A 45 -1.11 3.82 13.68
CA TYR A 45 -0.16 4.54 14.53
C TYR A 45 -0.51 6.03 14.68
N GLY A 46 -1.65 6.49 14.15
CA GLY A 46 -2.00 7.91 14.11
C GLY A 46 -2.13 8.60 15.48
N ARG A 47 -2.26 7.84 16.59
CA ARG A 47 -2.21 8.40 17.95
C ARG A 47 -0.79 8.57 18.51
N LEU A 48 0.19 7.92 17.90
CA LEU A 48 1.59 7.88 18.35
C LEU A 48 2.49 8.79 17.50
N ILE A 49 2.06 9.11 16.28
CA ILE A 49 2.82 9.86 15.30
C ILE A 49 2.03 11.13 14.99
N GLY A 50 2.58 12.30 15.35
CA GLY A 50 1.98 13.59 14.99
C GLY A 50 1.99 13.82 13.48
N ASP A 51 1.12 14.71 13.00
CA ASP A 51 0.84 14.88 11.56
C ASP A 51 2.08 15.24 10.74
N GLU A 52 3.00 16.04 11.27
CA GLU A 52 4.26 16.40 10.60
C GLU A 52 5.17 15.19 10.38
N HIS A 53 5.33 14.35 11.41
CA HIS A 53 6.11 13.12 11.31
C HIS A 53 5.42 12.08 10.42
N ARG A 54 4.10 12.15 10.31
CA ARG A 54 3.29 11.24 9.49
C ARG A 54 3.55 11.46 8.00
N GLU A 55 3.59 12.71 7.56
CA GLU A 55 3.86 13.01 6.15
C GLU A 55 5.28 12.59 5.76
N MET A 56 6.27 12.98 6.58
CA MET A 56 7.67 12.59 6.37
C MET A 56 7.85 11.06 6.31
N LEU A 57 7.22 10.32 7.23
CA LEU A 57 7.29 8.87 7.23
C LEU A 57 6.61 8.24 6.00
N ARG A 58 5.50 8.81 5.52
CA ARG A 58 4.82 8.35 4.30
C ARG A 58 5.75 8.48 3.11
N GLU A 59 6.37 9.64 2.91
CA GLU A 59 7.29 9.92 1.82
C GLU A 59 8.51 8.99 1.84
N VAL A 60 9.16 8.83 3.01
CA VAL A 60 10.33 7.95 3.15
C VAL A 60 9.96 6.49 2.88
N LEU A 61 8.84 6.01 3.43
CA LEU A 61 8.39 4.63 3.21
C LEU A 61 8.04 4.39 1.74
N LEU A 62 7.43 5.37 1.06
CA LEU A 62 7.08 5.27 -0.35
C LEU A 62 8.33 5.21 -1.21
N ALA A 63 9.28 6.11 -1.00
CA ALA A 63 10.55 6.13 -1.72
C ALA A 63 11.31 4.80 -1.55
N GLN A 64 11.40 4.27 -0.33
CA GLN A 64 12.04 2.98 -0.06
C GLN A 64 11.28 1.82 -0.73
N ALA A 65 9.94 1.81 -0.66
CA ALA A 65 9.14 0.75 -1.25
C ALA A 65 9.22 0.70 -2.79
N LEU A 66 9.46 1.84 -3.44
CA LEU A 66 9.60 1.94 -4.90
C LEU A 66 10.94 1.40 -5.43
N VAL A 67 11.95 1.29 -4.57
CA VAL A 67 13.29 0.79 -4.95
C VAL A 67 13.63 -0.55 -4.33
N ASP A 68 12.87 -1.02 -3.34
CA ASP A 68 13.09 -2.32 -2.71
C ASP A 68 12.69 -3.46 -3.66
N PRO A 69 13.66 -4.24 -4.18
CA PRO A 69 13.38 -5.29 -5.16
C PRO A 69 12.47 -6.39 -4.60
N VAL A 70 12.51 -6.64 -3.29
CA VAL A 70 11.67 -7.64 -2.63
C VAL A 70 10.21 -7.18 -2.64
N ILE A 71 9.96 -5.92 -2.29
CA ILE A 71 8.61 -5.35 -2.33
C ILE A 71 8.07 -5.37 -3.76
N LEU A 72 8.86 -4.95 -4.74
CA LEU A 72 8.47 -4.93 -6.14
C LEU A 72 8.17 -6.33 -6.69
N GLU A 73 8.97 -7.33 -6.33
CA GLU A 73 8.74 -8.73 -6.68
C GLU A 73 7.42 -9.24 -6.09
N TYR A 74 7.16 -8.98 -4.80
CA TYR A 74 5.92 -9.41 -4.14
C TYR A 74 4.69 -8.75 -4.76
N VAL A 75 4.74 -7.43 -4.97
CA VAL A 75 3.61 -6.70 -5.59
C VAL A 75 3.43 -7.13 -7.04
N GLY A 76 4.53 -7.36 -7.77
CA GLY A 76 4.52 -7.85 -9.14
C GLY A 76 3.85 -9.20 -9.28
N ARG A 77 4.26 -10.19 -8.48
CA ARG A 77 3.63 -11.52 -8.44
C ARG A 77 2.13 -11.43 -8.11
N ALA A 78 1.77 -10.61 -7.12
CA ALA A 78 0.38 -10.42 -6.72
C ALA A 78 -0.45 -9.70 -7.80
N ALA A 79 0.18 -8.80 -8.57
CA ALA A 79 -0.44 -8.05 -9.65
C ALA A 79 -0.43 -8.79 -10.99
N GLY A 80 0.32 -9.89 -11.11
CA GLY A 80 0.50 -10.62 -12.37
C GLY A 80 1.29 -9.84 -13.42
N ARG A 81 2.22 -8.97 -12.99
CA ARG A 81 3.11 -8.20 -13.88
C ARG A 81 4.44 -7.89 -13.21
N GLU A 82 5.45 -7.53 -13.98
CA GLU A 82 6.75 -7.14 -13.43
C GLU A 82 6.81 -5.62 -13.19
N PHE A 83 7.52 -5.24 -12.14
CA PHE A 83 7.84 -3.86 -11.83
C PHE A 83 9.36 -3.74 -11.76
N PRO A 84 9.99 -3.00 -12.69
CA PRO A 84 11.41 -2.73 -12.57
C PRO A 84 11.64 -1.85 -11.32
N PRO A 85 12.78 -1.99 -10.64
CA PRO A 85 13.20 -1.01 -9.65
C PRO A 85 13.24 0.38 -10.30
N GLY A 86 12.82 1.40 -9.54
CA GLY A 86 12.86 2.78 -9.98
C GLY A 86 14.19 3.09 -10.63
N SER A 87 14.16 3.43 -11.92
CA SER A 87 15.33 3.86 -12.67
C SER A 87 15.55 5.33 -12.32
N ASP A 88 16.71 5.64 -11.74
CA ASP A 88 17.22 7.01 -11.58
C ASP A 88 17.17 7.81 -12.89
#